data_AF-A0A525CPB7-F1
#
_entry.id   AF-A0A525CPB7-F1
#
_cell.length_a   1.000
_cell.length_b   1.000
_cell.length_c   1.000
_cell.angle_alpha   90.00
_cell.angle_beta   90.00
_cell.angle_gamma   90.00
#
_symmetry.space_group_name_H-M   'P 1'
#
loop_
_entity.id
_entity.type
_entity.pdbx_description
1 polymer ?
#
loop_
_entity_poly.entity_id
_entity_poly.type
_entity_poly.pdbx_seq_one_letter_code
_entity_poly.pdbx_strand_id
1 'polypeptide(L)'
;MKKITISLFFIALLLQGQAIWAYSSKLLILHSYRPTYQWTENINKGIIQTLNSSERDISIKIEYMDIVNNDASHFNHLFSLYEHKYKSSKFDAIICSDNYALNFLIQNQNRLFKDVPIIFCGINRFTDEMLKGSNLITGVVEDIDLEESVKLMLSQHKDIDQVVIWSVLHKRSQKNRELAVKLINEIVPGLRIIHLRDRSLIQGIQDINDFDGKSVIFLMSIVRDNEGQIIPVDVTARQISEEVNAPVYSMWDFFLGHGIVGGKLVSGVKQGEISAQMALSVIKGTAISDIPIVRKSPNLFMFDYLQLQRFNINPNELPEDSIFINEPISLYKQYKYLIWSIITIITILTVLVFSLTANIRKRIKLEKELLIHKEQLEGLVKQRTTELADVNETLRYNEALLKDAQKLAKLGHYIFNIQTDSWQSSPELNEIFGIDENYETNLASWFKIVHPDHREAMQNYLQNEIITKQTKFDKNYKIIDFKTKEEKWVHGLGELKNDETGNPIKMLGTIQDITEQV
;
A
#
# COMPACT_ATOMS: atom_id res chain seq x y z
N MET A 1 28.07 36.27 25.22
CA MET A 1 26.81 35.96 24.48
C MET A 1 26.34 34.51 24.57
N LYS A 2 27.19 33.48 24.71
CA LYS A 2 26.75 32.06 24.80
C LYS A 2 26.13 31.61 26.14
N LYS A 3 26.30 32.36 27.23
CA LYS A 3 25.71 32.01 28.55
C LYS A 3 24.26 32.49 28.76
N ILE A 4 23.80 33.47 27.97
CA ILE A 4 22.43 34.02 28.09
C ILE A 4 21.41 33.16 27.33
N THR A 5 21.82 32.51 26.25
CA THR A 5 20.96 31.63 25.44
C THR A 5 20.60 30.32 26.15
N ILE A 6 21.46 29.81 27.04
CA ILE A 6 21.20 28.57 27.79
C ILE A 6 20.23 28.81 28.96
N SER A 7 20.27 29.98 29.60
CA SER A 7 19.29 30.34 30.64
C SER A 7 17.89 30.61 30.09
N LEU A 8 17.76 31.17 28.88
CA LEU A 8 16.46 31.37 28.23
C LEU A 8 15.81 30.04 27.80
N PHE A 9 16.61 29.04 27.43
CA PHE A 9 16.09 27.70 27.08
C PHE A 9 15.59 26.92 28.31
N PHE A 10 16.24 27.10 29.48
CA PHE A 10 15.78 26.50 30.74
C PHE A 10 14.53 27.17 31.33
N ILE A 11 14.36 28.48 31.14
CA ILE A 11 13.13 29.20 31.54
C ILE A 11 11.94 28.82 30.65
N ALA A 12 12.17 28.57 29.35
CA ALA A 12 11.13 28.06 28.45
C ALA A 12 10.67 26.64 28.81
N LEU A 13 11.57 25.77 29.30
CA LEU A 13 11.20 24.43 29.80
C LEU A 13 10.47 24.47 31.16
N LEU A 14 10.80 25.43 32.03
CA LEU A 14 10.11 25.61 33.32
C LEU A 14 8.71 26.24 33.16
N LEU A 15 8.46 26.98 32.08
CA LEU A 15 7.13 27.50 31.74
C LEU A 15 6.22 26.48 31.05
N GLN A 16 6.77 25.37 30.52
CA GLN A 16 5.98 24.21 30.06
C GLN A 16 5.68 23.21 31.20
N GLY A 17 6.30 23.40 32.36
CA GLY A 17 6.20 22.51 33.53
C GLY A 17 5.19 22.95 34.60
N GLN A 18 4.44 24.03 34.40
CA GLN A 18 3.17 24.18 35.11
C GLN A 18 2.16 23.28 34.41
N ALA A 19 2.18 22.01 34.80
CA ALA A 19 1.02 21.15 34.63
C ALA A 19 -0.18 21.94 35.14
N ILE A 20 -1.00 22.39 34.20
CA ILE A 20 -2.35 22.83 34.46
C ILE A 20 -2.95 21.67 35.24
N TRP A 21 -3.17 21.86 36.55
CA TRP A 21 -4.17 21.09 37.26
C TRP A 21 -5.46 21.41 36.52
N ALA A 22 -5.75 20.67 35.45
CA ALA A 22 -6.98 20.81 34.71
C ALA A 22 -8.06 20.45 35.72
N TYR A 23 -8.75 21.48 36.22
CA TYR A 23 -9.86 21.28 37.12
C TYR A 23 -10.89 20.46 36.36
N SER A 24 -10.94 19.15 36.65
CA SER A 24 -11.87 18.22 36.02
C SER A 24 -13.28 18.70 36.33
N SER A 25 -14.03 19.06 35.29
CA SER A 25 -15.38 19.59 35.45
C SER A 25 -16.28 18.46 35.95
N LYS A 26 -17.12 18.71 36.94
CA LYS A 26 -17.96 17.70 37.58
C LYS A 26 -19.36 17.74 36.99
N LEU A 27 -19.77 16.66 36.36
CA LEU A 27 -21.10 16.50 35.78
C LEU A 27 -21.90 15.43 36.53
N LEU A 28 -23.13 15.75 36.91
CA LEU A 28 -24.07 14.76 37.44
C LEU A 28 -25.08 14.39 36.34
N ILE A 29 -25.28 13.10 36.12
CA ILE A 29 -26.32 12.55 35.27
C ILE A 29 -27.37 11.91 36.18
N LEU A 30 -28.61 12.38 36.12
CA LEU A 30 -29.72 11.89 36.92
C LEU A 30 -30.80 11.28 36.01
N HIS A 31 -30.93 9.96 36.06
CA HIS A 31 -31.93 9.24 35.30
C HIS A 31 -33.19 8.95 36.12
N SER A 32 -34.37 9.16 35.51
CA SER A 32 -35.66 8.84 36.14
C SER A 32 -35.84 7.35 36.43
N TYR A 33 -35.29 6.49 35.58
CA TYR A 33 -35.50 5.03 35.64
C TYR A 33 -34.19 4.27 35.89
N ARG A 34 -34.29 2.96 36.09
CA ARG A 34 -33.15 2.05 36.28
C ARG A 34 -32.23 1.94 35.06
N PRO A 35 -30.95 1.56 35.23
CA PRO A 35 -29.98 1.41 34.12
C PRO A 35 -30.35 0.33 33.11
N THR A 36 -31.10 -0.69 33.51
CA THR A 36 -31.55 -1.80 32.64
C THR A 36 -32.76 -1.46 31.79
N TYR A 37 -33.31 -0.24 31.90
CA TYR A 37 -34.39 0.20 31.04
C TYR A 37 -33.80 0.72 29.72
N GLN A 38 -34.19 0.12 28.59
CA GLN A 38 -33.56 0.37 27.28
C GLN A 38 -33.50 1.86 26.90
N TRP A 39 -34.54 2.63 27.23
CA TRP A 39 -34.56 4.08 27.00
C TRP A 39 -33.47 4.80 27.79
N THR A 40 -33.32 4.48 29.08
CA THR A 40 -32.25 5.00 29.94
C THR A 40 -30.88 4.63 29.40
N GLU A 41 -30.70 3.38 28.97
CA GLU A 41 -29.45 2.90 28.40
C GLU A 41 -29.09 3.69 27.13
N ASN A 42 -30.04 3.88 26.21
CA ASN A 42 -29.84 4.61 24.97
C ASN A 42 -29.44 6.07 25.24
N ILE A 43 -30.16 6.76 26.14
CA ILE A 43 -29.82 8.13 26.56
C ILE A 43 -28.42 8.16 27.17
N ASN A 44 -28.14 7.29 28.15
CA ASN A 44 -26.84 7.27 28.82
C ASN A 44 -25.71 6.99 27.83
N LYS A 45 -25.90 6.07 26.88
CA LYS A 45 -24.95 5.79 25.81
C LYS A 45 -24.65 7.05 24.99
N GLY A 46 -25.68 7.78 24.55
CA GLY A 46 -25.51 9.04 23.82
C GLY A 46 -24.74 10.09 24.63
N ILE A 47 -25.05 10.22 25.92
CA ILE A 47 -24.36 11.15 26.82
C ILE A 47 -22.88 10.77 26.96
N ILE A 48 -22.60 9.52 27.37
CA ILE A 48 -21.23 9.07 27.67
C ILE A 48 -20.35 9.08 26.42
N GLN A 49 -20.85 8.64 25.26
CA GLN A 49 -20.07 8.68 24.01
C GLN A 49 -19.67 10.11 23.64
N THR A 50 -20.59 11.07 23.81
CA THR A 50 -20.35 12.48 23.51
C THR A 50 -19.34 13.10 24.48
N LEU A 51 -19.47 12.83 25.77
CA LEU A 51 -18.56 13.36 26.80
C LEU A 51 -17.15 12.77 26.66
N ASN A 52 -17.04 11.45 26.43
CA ASN A 52 -15.75 10.77 26.25
C ASN A 52 -15.01 11.18 24.97
N SER A 53 -15.75 11.66 23.96
CA SER A 53 -15.15 12.19 22.73
C SER A 53 -14.66 13.62 22.88
N SER A 54 -14.89 14.26 24.03
CA SER A 54 -14.44 15.63 24.29
C SER A 54 -12.98 15.66 24.78
N GLU A 55 -12.24 16.71 24.40
CA GLU A 55 -10.84 16.92 24.84
C GLU A 55 -10.73 17.37 26.32
N ARG A 56 -11.86 17.56 27.01
CA ARG A 56 -11.91 18.03 28.41
C ARG A 56 -11.97 16.84 29.35
N ASP A 57 -11.19 16.90 30.42
CA ASP A 57 -11.35 15.99 31.56
C ASP A 57 -12.64 16.34 32.31
N ILE A 58 -13.61 15.41 32.30
CA ILE A 58 -14.92 15.56 32.94
C ILE A 58 -15.12 14.40 33.91
N SER A 59 -15.29 14.72 35.19
CA SER A 59 -15.64 13.77 36.22
C SER A 59 -17.16 13.54 36.20
N ILE A 60 -17.56 12.39 35.67
CA ILE A 60 -18.97 12.02 35.49
C ILE A 60 -19.45 11.23 36.71
N LYS A 61 -20.60 11.62 37.27
CA LYS A 61 -21.33 10.86 38.28
C LYS A 61 -22.73 10.54 37.78
N ILE A 62 -23.16 9.30 37.93
CA ILE A 62 -24.45 8.83 37.40
C ILE A 62 -25.30 8.31 38.55
N GLU A 63 -26.54 8.77 38.62
CA GLU A 63 -27.54 8.33 39.58
C GLU A 63 -28.81 7.89 38.86
N TYR A 64 -29.42 6.82 39.37
CA TYR A 64 -30.66 6.27 38.85
C TYR A 64 -31.71 6.30 39.95
N MET A 65 -32.84 6.97 39.69
CA MET A 65 -33.91 7.13 40.68
C MET A 65 -34.78 5.87 40.82
N ASP A 66 -34.88 5.05 39.77
CA ASP A 66 -35.73 3.85 39.68
C ASP A 66 -37.18 4.09 40.18
N ILE A 67 -37.81 5.17 39.74
CA ILE A 67 -39.08 5.63 40.32
C ILE A 67 -40.29 4.72 40.01
N VAL A 68 -40.23 3.91 38.94
CA VAL A 68 -41.38 3.12 38.45
C VAL A 68 -41.70 1.93 39.35
N ASN A 69 -40.70 1.35 40.04
CA ASN A 69 -40.89 0.17 40.88
C ASN A 69 -41.11 0.52 42.36
N ASN A 70 -41.16 1.82 42.70
CA ASN A 70 -41.13 2.29 44.07
C ASN A 70 -42.34 3.17 44.38
N ASP A 71 -42.70 3.24 45.65
CA ASP A 71 -43.84 4.03 46.11
C ASP A 71 -43.53 5.54 46.18
N ALA A 72 -44.53 6.35 46.53
CA ALA A 72 -44.36 7.80 46.64
C ALA A 72 -43.37 8.22 47.74
N SER A 73 -43.13 7.36 48.75
CA SER A 73 -42.21 7.66 49.86
C SER A 73 -40.74 7.62 49.41
N HIS A 74 -40.44 6.82 48.38
CA HIS A 74 -39.11 6.70 47.77
C HIS A 74 -38.53 8.04 47.35
N PHE A 75 -39.35 8.95 46.83
CA PHE A 75 -38.92 10.29 46.41
C PHE A 75 -38.32 11.10 47.58
N ASN A 76 -38.93 11.00 48.77
CA ASN A 76 -38.44 11.68 49.98
C ASN A 76 -37.16 11.04 50.52
N HIS A 77 -37.03 9.71 50.41
CA HIS A 77 -35.81 9.00 50.78
C HIS A 77 -34.65 9.35 49.83
N LEU A 78 -34.91 9.44 48.52
CA LEU A 78 -33.92 9.90 47.53
C LEU A 78 -33.46 11.33 47.82
N PHE A 79 -34.40 12.22 48.14
CA PHE A 79 -34.07 13.59 48.57
C PHE A 79 -33.11 13.58 49.76
N SER A 80 -33.45 12.86 50.83
CA SER A 80 -32.63 12.80 52.05
C SER A 80 -31.24 12.20 51.78
N LEU A 81 -31.18 11.16 50.94
CA LEU A 81 -29.92 10.55 50.50
C LEU A 81 -29.06 11.53 49.72
N TYR A 82 -29.62 12.23 48.73
CA TYR A 82 -28.86 13.17 47.90
C TYR A 82 -28.45 14.41 48.68
N GLU A 83 -29.28 14.91 49.61
CA GLU A 83 -28.92 16.02 50.51
C GLU A 83 -27.70 15.66 51.35
N HIS A 84 -27.63 14.43 51.87
CA HIS A 84 -26.46 13.97 52.62
C HIS A 84 -25.25 13.71 51.72
N LYS A 85 -25.44 12.96 50.62
CA LYS A 85 -24.38 12.51 49.70
C LYS A 85 -23.69 13.67 48.97
N TYR A 86 -24.43 14.73 48.65
CA TYR A 86 -23.92 15.86 47.86
C TYR A 86 -23.70 17.15 48.63
N LYS A 87 -23.86 17.15 49.96
CA LYS A 87 -23.65 18.32 50.82
C LYS A 87 -22.35 19.09 50.57
N SER A 88 -21.27 18.38 50.26
CA SER A 88 -19.93 18.95 49.99
C SER A 88 -19.50 18.85 48.52
N SER A 89 -20.40 18.43 47.63
CA SER A 89 -20.12 18.30 46.20
C SER A 89 -20.64 19.54 45.46
N LYS A 90 -19.84 20.06 44.53
CA LYS A 90 -20.27 21.08 43.57
C LYS A 90 -20.17 20.49 42.18
N PHE A 91 -21.25 20.59 41.42
CA PHE A 91 -21.33 20.18 40.02
C PHE A 91 -21.36 21.42 39.14
N ASP A 92 -20.70 21.35 37.99
CA ASP A 92 -20.67 22.44 37.01
C ASP A 92 -21.92 22.40 36.11
N ALA A 93 -22.52 21.22 35.93
CA ALA A 93 -23.79 21.02 35.26
C ALA A 93 -24.46 19.70 35.68
N ILE A 94 -25.77 19.61 35.45
CA ILE A 94 -26.57 18.39 35.67
C ILE A 94 -27.28 18.05 34.38
N ILE A 95 -27.18 16.80 33.91
CA ILE A 95 -28.05 16.27 32.87
C ILE A 95 -29.13 15.42 33.55
N CYS A 96 -30.41 15.61 33.20
CA CYS A 96 -31.49 14.77 33.69
C CYS A 96 -32.32 14.15 32.55
N SER A 97 -32.71 12.89 32.71
CA SER A 97 -33.60 12.21 31.75
C SER A 97 -35.02 12.06 32.29
N ASP A 98 -35.99 12.38 31.43
CA ASP A 98 -37.43 12.24 31.64
C ASP A 98 -38.05 13.11 32.75
N ASN A 99 -39.38 13.12 32.78
CA ASN A 99 -40.17 14.05 33.60
C ASN A 99 -39.93 13.88 35.12
N TYR A 100 -39.63 12.68 35.62
CA TYR A 100 -39.47 12.48 37.07
C TYR A 100 -38.19 13.11 37.62
N ALA A 101 -37.06 12.93 36.94
CA ALA A 101 -35.79 13.55 37.31
C ALA A 101 -35.85 15.07 37.18
N LEU A 102 -36.45 15.59 36.11
CA LEU A 102 -36.64 17.03 35.95
C LEU A 102 -37.51 17.62 37.06
N ASN A 103 -38.66 16.99 37.35
CA ASN A 103 -39.54 17.43 38.43
C ASN A 103 -38.84 17.39 39.81
N PHE A 104 -38.06 16.34 40.07
CA PHE A 104 -37.25 16.22 41.28
C PHE A 104 -36.25 17.36 41.42
N LEU A 105 -35.54 17.69 40.34
CA LEU A 105 -34.57 18.77 40.35
C LEU A 105 -35.24 20.13 40.53
N ILE A 106 -36.34 20.42 39.82
CA ILE A 106 -37.05 21.70 39.93
C ILE A 106 -37.58 21.92 41.37
N GLN A 107 -38.18 20.89 41.96
CA GLN A 107 -38.74 20.99 43.32
C GLN A 107 -37.65 21.19 44.39
N ASN A 108 -36.43 20.71 44.15
CA ASN A 108 -35.38 20.64 45.15
C ASN A 108 -34.11 21.43 44.79
N GLN A 109 -34.12 22.20 43.69
CA GLN A 109 -32.95 22.86 43.12
C GLN A 109 -32.23 23.73 44.16
N ASN A 110 -32.99 24.57 44.87
CA ASN A 110 -32.45 25.50 45.86
C ASN A 110 -31.77 24.82 47.05
N ARG A 111 -32.14 23.57 47.38
CA ARG A 111 -31.60 22.82 48.52
C ARG A 111 -30.46 21.88 48.13
N LEU A 112 -30.57 21.20 47.00
CA LEU A 112 -29.60 20.19 46.58
C LEU A 112 -28.52 20.74 45.64
N PHE A 113 -28.91 21.58 44.69
CA PHE A 113 -28.08 21.97 43.55
C PHE A 113 -28.26 23.46 43.21
N LYS A 114 -28.05 24.30 44.23
CA LYS A 114 -28.22 25.74 44.10
C LYS A 114 -27.30 26.30 43.03
N ASP A 115 -27.85 27.12 42.13
CA ASP A 115 -27.15 27.81 41.03
C ASP A 115 -26.48 26.86 40.00
N VAL A 116 -26.81 25.56 40.02
CA VAL A 116 -26.26 24.59 39.05
C VAL A 116 -27.16 24.54 37.80
N PRO A 117 -26.59 24.70 36.60
CA PRO A 117 -27.29 24.53 35.32
C PRO A 117 -27.85 23.11 35.15
N ILE A 118 -29.11 22.99 34.73
CA ILE A 118 -29.79 21.71 34.46
C ILE A 118 -30.09 21.61 32.96
N ILE A 119 -29.68 20.50 32.36
CA ILE A 119 -29.94 20.16 30.96
C ILE A 119 -30.84 18.93 30.93
N PHE A 120 -32.08 19.07 30.46
CA PHE A 120 -32.98 17.94 30.35
C PHE A 120 -32.92 17.25 28.98
N CYS A 121 -33.31 15.98 28.95
CA CYS A 121 -33.60 15.20 27.75
C CYS A 121 -34.77 14.24 28.03
N GLY A 122 -35.42 13.72 26.98
CA GLY A 122 -36.52 12.76 27.17
C GLY A 122 -37.79 13.37 27.79
N ILE A 123 -37.96 14.70 27.74
CA ILE A 123 -39.12 15.34 28.38
C ILE A 123 -40.33 15.26 27.47
N ASN A 124 -41.27 14.45 27.92
CA ASN A 124 -42.55 14.25 27.26
C ASN A 124 -43.50 15.41 27.56
N ARG A 125 -44.23 15.89 26.54
CA ARG A 125 -45.23 16.97 26.65
C ARG A 125 -44.72 18.22 27.36
N PHE A 126 -43.51 18.62 26.99
CA PHE A 126 -42.90 19.83 27.52
C PHE A 126 -43.83 21.04 27.32
N THR A 127 -44.01 21.83 28.38
CA THR A 127 -44.68 23.13 28.34
C THR A 127 -43.83 24.13 29.09
N ASP A 128 -43.86 25.40 28.67
CA ASP A 128 -43.05 26.45 29.30
C ASP A 128 -43.41 26.65 30.78
N GLU A 129 -44.64 26.30 31.18
CA GLU A 129 -45.08 26.31 32.57
C GLU A 129 -44.26 25.37 33.47
N MET A 130 -43.73 24.27 32.92
CA MET A 130 -42.90 23.33 33.68
C MET A 130 -41.61 23.99 34.18
N LEU A 131 -41.09 25.00 33.49
CA LEU A 131 -39.86 25.70 33.87
C LEU A 131 -40.13 27.03 34.59
N LYS A 132 -41.39 27.35 34.89
CA LYS A 132 -41.78 28.65 35.43
C LYS A 132 -41.04 28.91 36.75
N GLY A 133 -40.19 29.94 36.74
CA GLY A 133 -39.40 30.34 37.91
C GLY A 133 -37.95 29.86 37.92
N SER A 134 -37.46 29.16 36.89
CA SER A 134 -36.05 28.79 36.75
C SER A 134 -35.44 29.26 35.43
N ASN A 135 -34.37 30.06 35.52
CA ASN A 135 -33.60 30.53 34.36
C ASN A 135 -32.35 29.69 34.10
N LEU A 136 -32.17 28.60 34.86
CA LEU A 136 -30.99 27.72 34.81
C LEU A 136 -31.32 26.36 34.20
N ILE A 137 -32.34 26.29 33.35
CA ILE A 137 -32.80 25.04 32.75
C ILE A 137 -32.92 25.20 31.24
N THR A 138 -32.25 24.32 30.50
CA THR A 138 -32.39 24.15 29.05
C THR A 138 -32.48 22.66 28.73
N GLY A 139 -32.63 22.28 27.46
CA GLY A 139 -32.63 20.88 27.10
C GLY A 139 -33.26 20.55 25.75
N VAL A 140 -33.49 19.26 25.55
CA VAL A 140 -34.13 18.69 24.38
C VAL A 140 -35.46 18.06 24.77
N VAL A 141 -36.51 18.45 24.05
CA VAL A 141 -37.86 17.89 24.20
C VAL A 141 -37.96 16.56 23.47
N GLU A 142 -38.65 15.60 24.08
CA GLU A 142 -39.09 14.38 23.41
C GLU A 142 -40.47 14.61 22.82
N ASP A 143 -40.56 14.53 21.50
CA ASP A 143 -41.83 14.59 20.78
C ASP A 143 -41.81 13.65 19.58
N ILE A 144 -42.94 13.00 19.33
CA ILE A 144 -43.10 12.05 18.24
C ILE A 144 -43.47 12.78 16.95
N ASP A 145 -42.90 12.37 15.82
CA ASP A 145 -43.33 12.86 14.51
C ASP A 145 -44.34 11.88 13.89
N LEU A 146 -45.60 12.00 14.35
CA LEU A 146 -46.66 11.10 13.93
C LEU A 146 -47.04 11.29 12.46
N GLU A 147 -47.00 12.53 11.98
CA GLU A 147 -47.38 12.88 10.61
C GLU A 147 -46.39 12.28 9.60
N GLU A 148 -45.09 12.50 9.78
CA GLU A 148 -44.07 11.92 8.90
C GLU A 148 -44.07 10.39 9.00
N SER A 149 -44.23 9.83 10.22
CA SER A 149 -44.25 8.37 10.42
C SER A 149 -45.41 7.69 9.70
N VAL A 150 -46.63 8.24 9.80
CA VAL A 150 -47.81 7.66 9.14
C VAL A 150 -47.72 7.82 7.62
N LYS A 151 -47.29 8.99 7.13
CA LYS A 151 -47.07 9.22 5.69
C LYS A 151 -46.07 8.22 5.10
N LEU A 152 -44.93 8.05 5.78
CA LEU A 152 -43.91 7.09 5.39
C LEU A 152 -44.47 5.67 5.36
N MET A 153 -45.08 5.22 6.47
CA MET A 153 -45.65 3.87 6.58
C MET A 153 -46.63 3.55 5.44
N LEU A 154 -47.57 4.46 5.15
CA LEU A 154 -48.57 4.26 4.10
C LEU A 154 -47.96 4.38 2.69
N SER A 155 -46.92 5.18 2.49
CA SER A 155 -46.24 5.32 1.19
C SER A 155 -45.57 4.03 0.72
N GLN A 156 -45.05 3.23 1.66
CA GLN A 156 -44.36 1.96 1.39
C GLN A 156 -45.33 0.80 1.17
N HIS A 157 -46.59 0.97 1.57
CA HIS A 157 -47.59 -0.11 1.62
C HIS A 157 -48.88 0.30 0.92
N LYS A 158 -48.85 0.29 -0.43
CA LYS A 158 -49.96 0.78 -1.27
C LYS A 158 -51.12 -0.21 -1.46
N ASP A 159 -50.91 -1.48 -1.13
CA ASP A 159 -51.86 -2.58 -1.32
C ASP A 159 -52.17 -3.22 0.03
N ILE A 160 -52.74 -2.42 0.95
CA ILE A 160 -53.12 -2.84 2.30
C ILE A 160 -54.61 -2.70 2.51
N ASP A 161 -55.19 -3.67 3.23
CA ASP A 161 -56.61 -3.68 3.56
C ASP A 161 -56.87 -2.94 4.87
N GLN A 162 -55.91 -3.00 5.80
CA GLN A 162 -56.09 -2.47 7.14
C GLN A 162 -54.80 -2.07 7.87
N VAL A 163 -54.96 -1.12 8.80
CA VAL A 163 -53.91 -0.73 9.76
C VAL A 163 -54.34 -1.12 11.16
N VAL A 164 -53.48 -1.89 11.83
CA VAL A 164 -53.68 -2.29 13.22
C VAL A 164 -52.92 -1.34 14.13
N ILE A 165 -53.64 -0.54 14.91
CA ILE A 165 -53.03 0.34 15.92
C ILE A 165 -53.04 -0.38 17.26
N TRP A 166 -51.85 -0.75 17.74
CA TRP A 166 -51.69 -1.41 19.03
C TRP A 166 -51.21 -0.42 20.10
N SER A 167 -52.04 -0.23 21.13
CA SER A 167 -51.75 0.71 22.22
C SER A 167 -52.38 0.29 23.56
N VAL A 168 -51.73 0.64 24.67
CA VAL A 168 -52.29 0.49 26.03
C VAL A 168 -53.43 1.47 26.32
N LEU A 169 -54.34 1.11 27.24
CA LEU A 169 -55.39 2.00 27.74
C LEU A 169 -54.82 3.05 28.71
N HIS A 170 -54.16 4.07 28.16
CA HIS A 170 -53.70 5.23 28.92
C HIS A 170 -54.14 6.53 28.22
N LYS A 171 -54.50 7.57 28.99
CA LYS A 171 -54.88 8.90 28.46
C LYS A 171 -53.83 9.52 27.52
N ARG A 172 -52.57 9.07 27.65
CA ARG A 172 -51.46 9.43 26.75
C ARG A 172 -51.62 8.78 25.38
N SER A 173 -51.64 7.45 25.35
CA SER A 173 -51.77 6.64 24.14
C SER A 173 -53.08 6.91 23.40
N GLN A 174 -54.14 7.31 24.10
CA GLN A 174 -55.40 7.70 23.50
C GLN A 174 -55.26 8.89 22.52
N LYS A 175 -54.62 9.99 22.94
CA LYS A 175 -54.46 11.18 22.08
C LYS A 175 -53.63 10.86 20.83
N ASN A 176 -52.53 10.12 21.00
CA ASN A 176 -51.68 9.74 19.88
C ASN A 176 -52.45 8.84 18.89
N ARG A 177 -53.26 7.90 19.39
CA ARG A 177 -54.12 7.06 18.56
C ARG A 177 -55.18 7.88 17.80
N GLU A 178 -55.85 8.81 18.47
CA GLU A 178 -56.85 9.69 17.83
C GLU A 178 -56.21 10.51 16.69
N LEU A 179 -55.01 11.04 16.91
CA LEU A 179 -54.27 11.76 15.87
C LEU A 179 -53.82 10.82 14.73
N ALA A 180 -53.34 9.61 15.05
CA ALA A 180 -52.97 8.61 14.05
C ALA A 180 -54.16 8.22 13.17
N VAL A 181 -55.33 7.98 13.78
CA VAL A 181 -56.57 7.67 13.06
C VAL A 181 -56.96 8.81 12.13
N LYS A 182 -56.90 10.05 12.62
CA LYS A 182 -57.20 11.23 11.82
C LYS A 182 -56.28 11.29 10.59
N LEU A 183 -54.97 11.16 10.79
CA LEU A 183 -53.98 11.21 9.71
C LEU A 183 -54.15 10.07 8.70
N ILE A 184 -54.40 8.84 9.17
CA ILE A 184 -54.63 7.69 8.27
C ILE A 184 -55.87 7.92 7.41
N ASN A 185 -56.97 8.38 7.99
CA ASN A 185 -58.21 8.67 7.26
C ASN A 185 -58.05 9.84 6.27
N GLU A 186 -57.20 10.83 6.58
CA GLU A 186 -56.90 11.94 5.67
C GLU A 186 -56.04 11.50 4.48
N ILE A 187 -55.10 10.56 4.68
CA ILE A 187 -54.16 10.10 3.62
C ILE A 187 -54.80 9.01 2.76
N VAL A 188 -55.46 8.02 3.37
CA VAL A 188 -56.14 6.91 2.67
C VAL A 188 -57.58 6.78 3.18
N PRO A 189 -58.53 7.56 2.62
CA PRO A 189 -59.92 7.51 3.03
C PRO A 189 -60.52 6.11 2.82
N GLY A 190 -61.20 5.58 3.84
CA GLY A 190 -61.87 4.27 3.78
C GLY A 190 -60.99 3.07 4.14
N LEU A 191 -59.70 3.28 4.47
CA LEU A 191 -58.84 2.22 5.00
C LEU A 191 -59.38 1.71 6.33
N ARG A 192 -59.48 0.39 6.50
CA ARG A 192 -59.98 -0.21 7.75
C ARG A 192 -58.93 -0.02 8.86
N ILE A 193 -59.34 0.61 9.97
CA ILE A 193 -58.46 0.80 11.13
C ILE A 193 -58.92 -0.11 12.27
N ILE A 194 -58.03 -1.00 12.72
CA ILE A 194 -58.28 -1.91 13.84
C ILE A 194 -57.57 -1.38 15.08
N HIS A 195 -58.29 -1.37 16.21
CA HIS A 195 -57.78 -0.88 17.49
C HIS A 195 -57.55 -2.02 18.47
N LEU A 196 -56.30 -2.43 18.63
CA LEU A 196 -55.90 -3.34 19.70
C LEU A 196 -55.61 -2.54 20.96
N ARG A 197 -56.62 -2.48 21.83
CA ARG A 197 -56.60 -1.72 23.09
C ARG A 197 -56.43 -2.67 24.25
N ASP A 198 -55.36 -2.48 25.02
CA ASP A 198 -55.11 -3.22 26.27
C ASP A 198 -55.14 -4.74 26.09
N ARG A 199 -54.75 -5.18 24.89
CA ARG A 199 -54.50 -6.59 24.61
C ARG A 199 -53.11 -6.93 25.10
N SER A 200 -53.01 -8.06 25.81
CA SER A 200 -51.71 -8.62 26.13
C SER A 200 -50.98 -9.03 24.84
N LEU A 201 -49.68 -9.25 24.93
CA LEU A 201 -48.87 -9.64 23.77
C LEU A 201 -49.43 -10.88 23.06
N ILE A 202 -49.76 -11.92 23.81
CA ILE A 202 -50.30 -13.18 23.28
C ILE A 202 -51.67 -12.95 22.64
N GLN A 203 -52.57 -12.25 23.33
CA GLN A 203 -53.92 -11.97 22.82
C GLN A 203 -53.88 -11.09 21.56
N GLY A 204 -53.01 -10.09 21.53
CA GLY A 204 -52.89 -9.20 20.37
C GLY A 204 -52.30 -9.91 19.16
N ILE A 205 -51.32 -10.81 19.33
CA ILE A 205 -50.80 -11.65 18.24
C ILE A 205 -51.90 -12.57 17.69
N GLN A 206 -52.68 -13.21 18.56
CA GLN A 206 -53.83 -14.04 18.17
C GLN A 206 -54.86 -13.22 17.40
N ASP A 207 -55.28 -12.07 17.95
CA ASP A 207 -56.22 -11.16 17.29
C ASP A 207 -55.72 -10.77 15.89
N ILE A 208 -54.41 -10.50 15.70
CA ILE A 208 -53.85 -10.10 14.40
C ILE A 208 -53.85 -11.26 13.40
N ASN A 209 -53.48 -12.46 13.85
CA ASN A 209 -53.43 -13.64 12.99
C ASN A 209 -54.83 -14.10 12.54
N ASP A 210 -55.87 -13.75 13.30
CA ASP A 210 -57.27 -13.99 12.96
C ASP A 210 -57.84 -12.97 11.96
N PHE A 211 -57.13 -11.88 11.67
CA PHE A 211 -57.62 -10.89 10.72
C PHE A 211 -57.41 -11.34 9.27
N ASP A 212 -58.49 -11.29 8.49
CA ASP A 212 -58.43 -11.44 7.04
C ASP A 212 -57.78 -10.19 6.40
N GLY A 213 -56.86 -10.39 5.44
CA GLY A 213 -56.29 -9.33 4.60
C GLY A 213 -54.88 -8.86 4.95
N LYS A 214 -54.32 -8.01 4.09
CA LYS A 214 -52.97 -7.44 4.22
C LYS A 214 -52.97 -6.33 5.27
N SER A 215 -52.28 -6.57 6.37
CA SER A 215 -52.25 -5.68 7.53
C SER A 215 -50.89 -5.01 7.70
N VAL A 216 -50.89 -3.77 8.19
CA VAL A 216 -49.69 -3.11 8.74
C VAL A 216 -49.92 -2.83 10.21
N ILE A 217 -48.94 -3.14 11.05
CA ILE A 217 -49.04 -2.93 12.50
C ILE A 217 -48.34 -1.63 12.86
N PHE A 218 -49.04 -0.75 13.55
CA PHE A 218 -48.46 0.43 14.14
C PHE A 218 -48.42 0.28 15.67
N LEU A 219 -47.22 -0.06 16.17
CA LEU A 219 -46.95 -0.29 17.58
C LEU A 219 -46.66 1.04 18.29
N MET A 220 -47.65 1.55 19.02
CA MET A 220 -47.62 2.89 19.63
C MET A 220 -47.27 2.89 21.13
N SER A 221 -47.12 1.74 21.77
CA SER A 221 -46.73 1.64 23.18
C SER A 221 -46.18 0.26 23.52
N ILE A 222 -45.45 0.19 24.63
CA ILE A 222 -45.02 -1.07 25.24
C ILE A 222 -46.25 -1.89 25.65
N VAL A 223 -46.27 -3.16 25.27
CA VAL A 223 -47.36 -4.10 25.53
C VAL A 223 -47.12 -4.79 26.89
N ARG A 224 -48.21 -5.25 27.51
CA ARG A 224 -48.18 -5.96 28.79
C ARG A 224 -48.44 -7.45 28.60
N ASP A 225 -48.07 -8.25 29.58
CA ASP A 225 -48.51 -9.65 29.65
C ASP A 225 -49.95 -9.75 30.17
N ASN A 226 -50.45 -10.99 30.31
CA ASN A 226 -51.78 -11.28 30.84
C ASN A 226 -51.95 -10.85 32.31
N GLU A 227 -50.86 -10.65 33.04
CA GLU A 227 -50.83 -10.25 34.45
C GLU A 227 -50.66 -8.72 34.59
N GLY A 228 -50.59 -7.99 33.47
CA GLY A 228 -50.43 -6.55 33.41
C GLY A 228 -49.00 -6.05 33.61
N GLN A 229 -48.00 -6.96 33.66
CA GLN A 229 -46.59 -6.61 33.79
C GLN A 229 -46.03 -6.09 32.46
N ILE A 230 -45.06 -5.20 32.55
CA ILE A 230 -44.37 -4.64 31.39
C ILE A 230 -43.41 -5.69 30.84
N ILE A 231 -43.59 -6.05 29.56
CA ILE A 231 -42.68 -6.95 28.85
C ILE A 231 -41.49 -6.11 28.34
N PRO A 232 -40.24 -6.63 28.39
CA PRO A 232 -39.11 -6.01 27.72
C PRO A 232 -39.41 -5.67 26.25
N VAL A 233 -38.93 -4.51 25.82
CA VAL A 233 -39.26 -3.95 24.49
C VAL A 233 -38.70 -4.79 23.34
N ASP A 234 -37.55 -5.41 23.56
CA ASP A 234 -36.89 -6.31 22.63
C ASP A 234 -37.67 -7.61 22.44
N VAL A 235 -38.20 -8.17 23.54
CA VAL A 235 -39.08 -9.35 23.51
C VAL A 235 -40.39 -9.02 22.81
N THR A 236 -40.98 -7.87 23.14
CA THR A 236 -42.27 -7.43 22.57
C THR A 236 -42.21 -7.32 21.05
N ALA A 237 -41.27 -6.54 20.51
CA ALA A 237 -41.18 -6.37 19.05
C ALA A 237 -40.79 -7.69 18.35
N ARG A 238 -39.94 -8.52 18.99
CA ARG A 238 -39.42 -9.75 18.37
C ARG A 238 -40.52 -10.77 18.20
N GLN A 239 -41.29 -11.02 19.27
CA GLN A 239 -42.39 -11.97 19.23
C GLN A 239 -43.47 -11.55 18.23
N ILE A 240 -43.84 -10.26 18.18
CA ILE A 240 -44.79 -9.76 17.18
C ILE A 240 -44.27 -10.02 15.76
N SER A 241 -43.01 -9.69 15.49
CA SER A 241 -42.41 -9.89 14.17
C SER A 241 -42.27 -11.36 13.77
N GLU A 242 -41.94 -12.26 14.71
CA GLU A 242 -41.75 -13.68 14.43
C GLU A 242 -43.08 -14.42 14.22
N GLU A 243 -44.12 -14.06 14.99
CA GLU A 243 -45.40 -14.77 14.99
C GLU A 243 -46.44 -14.15 14.05
N VAL A 244 -46.24 -12.90 13.60
CA VAL A 244 -47.14 -12.21 12.69
C VAL A 244 -46.45 -11.90 11.36
N ASN A 245 -47.11 -12.26 10.25
CA ASN A 245 -46.64 -11.96 8.90
C ASN A 245 -47.10 -10.58 8.41
N ALA A 246 -46.82 -9.52 9.19
CA ALA A 246 -47.17 -8.15 8.86
C ALA A 246 -46.02 -7.19 9.25
N PRO A 247 -45.75 -6.14 8.43
CA PRO A 247 -44.75 -5.14 8.77
C PRO A 247 -45.16 -4.36 10.02
N VAL A 248 -44.24 -4.26 10.98
CA VAL A 248 -44.44 -3.53 12.24
C VAL A 248 -43.69 -2.21 12.19
N TYR A 249 -44.38 -1.09 12.39
CA TYR A 249 -43.79 0.24 12.53
C TYR A 249 -43.93 0.74 13.97
N SER A 250 -43.00 1.59 14.40
CA SER A 250 -43.09 2.29 15.68
C SER A 250 -42.51 3.70 15.57
N MET A 251 -42.44 4.42 16.69
CA MET A 251 -41.92 5.79 16.79
C MET A 251 -40.73 5.90 17.74
N TRP A 252 -40.23 4.80 18.29
CA TRP A 252 -39.08 4.82 19.21
C TRP A 252 -37.99 3.86 18.78
N ASP A 253 -36.73 4.28 18.93
CA ASP A 253 -35.55 3.52 18.52
C ASP A 253 -35.31 2.25 19.35
N PHE A 254 -35.84 2.17 20.58
CA PHE A 254 -35.68 1.00 21.43
C PHE A 254 -36.44 -0.26 20.96
N PHE A 255 -37.31 -0.14 19.95
CA PHE A 255 -37.88 -1.29 19.25
C PHE A 255 -37.08 -1.72 18.02
N LEU A 256 -36.19 -0.84 17.52
CA LEU A 256 -35.41 -1.08 16.33
C LEU A 256 -34.36 -2.18 16.57
N GLY A 257 -34.19 -3.09 15.61
CA GLY A 257 -33.31 -4.26 15.74
C GLY A 257 -33.95 -5.42 16.49
N HIS A 258 -35.22 -5.28 16.84
CA HIS A 258 -36.01 -6.30 17.51
C HIS A 258 -37.26 -6.69 16.72
N GLY A 259 -37.36 -6.38 15.42
CA GLY A 259 -38.44 -6.87 14.57
C GLY A 259 -39.36 -5.81 13.97
N ILE A 260 -39.21 -4.53 14.34
CA ILE A 260 -39.88 -3.46 13.59
C ILE A 260 -39.16 -3.17 12.28
N VAL A 261 -39.91 -2.74 11.26
CA VAL A 261 -39.39 -2.23 9.99
C VAL A 261 -38.60 -0.93 10.21
N GLY A 262 -39.14 -0.03 11.02
CA GLY A 262 -38.53 1.28 11.27
C GLY A 262 -39.57 2.40 11.36
N GLY A 263 -39.13 3.62 11.01
CA GLY A 263 -39.96 4.82 10.98
C GLY A 263 -39.16 6.09 11.18
N LYS A 264 -39.87 7.21 11.46
CA LYS A 264 -39.27 8.43 11.97
C LYS A 264 -39.21 8.33 13.49
N LEU A 265 -38.13 7.73 13.98
CA LEU A 265 -38.00 7.30 15.37
C LEU A 265 -37.44 8.41 16.26
N VAL A 266 -38.03 8.56 17.44
CA VAL A 266 -37.43 9.25 18.57
C VAL A 266 -36.22 8.44 19.02
N SER A 267 -35.03 9.04 18.97
CA SER A 267 -33.80 8.37 19.37
C SER A 267 -33.32 8.77 20.75
N GLY A 268 -33.24 7.80 21.66
CA GLY A 268 -32.68 8.02 23.01
C GLY A 268 -31.20 8.40 22.93
N VAL A 269 -30.44 7.77 22.02
CA VAL A 269 -29.03 8.11 21.78
C VAL A 269 -28.90 9.56 21.34
N LYS A 270 -29.74 10.03 20.40
CA LYS A 270 -29.67 11.41 19.93
C LYS A 270 -30.09 12.43 21.00
N GLN A 271 -31.09 12.10 21.82
CA GLN A 271 -31.49 12.88 23.00
C GLN A 271 -30.32 13.06 23.99
N GLY A 272 -29.60 11.97 24.26
CA GLY A 272 -28.39 11.98 25.09
C GLY A 272 -27.23 12.75 24.48
N GLU A 273 -27.00 12.60 23.17
CA GLU A 273 -25.93 13.29 22.44
C GLU A 273 -26.10 14.81 22.50
N ILE A 274 -27.29 15.32 22.15
CA ILE A 274 -27.54 16.77 22.12
C ILE A 274 -27.52 17.36 23.53
N SER A 275 -28.10 16.68 24.53
CA SER A 275 -28.03 17.16 25.91
C SER A 275 -26.60 17.18 26.45
N ALA A 276 -25.76 16.22 26.09
CA ALA A 276 -24.33 16.25 26.41
C ALA A 276 -23.60 17.39 25.68
N GLN A 277 -23.89 17.66 24.40
CA GLN A 277 -23.33 18.81 23.68
C GLN A 277 -23.72 20.15 24.32
N MET A 278 -24.96 20.28 24.80
CA MET A 278 -25.41 21.44 25.56
C MET A 278 -24.66 21.57 26.89
N ALA A 279 -24.51 20.47 27.65
CA ALA A 279 -23.76 20.46 28.90
C ALA A 279 -22.27 20.83 28.68
N LEU A 280 -21.64 20.32 27.61
CA LEU A 280 -20.28 20.69 27.21
C LEU A 280 -20.17 22.19 26.88
N SER A 281 -21.20 22.77 26.26
CA SER A 281 -21.23 24.21 25.97
C SER A 281 -21.30 25.04 27.26
N VAL A 282 -22.10 24.61 28.24
CA VAL A 282 -22.14 25.22 29.58
C VAL A 282 -20.78 25.11 30.27
N ILE A 283 -20.16 23.93 30.27
CA ILE A 283 -18.83 23.69 30.87
C ILE A 283 -17.73 24.54 30.19
N LYS A 284 -17.87 24.84 28.90
CA LYS A 284 -16.95 25.74 28.16
C LYS A 284 -17.14 27.22 28.51
N GLY A 285 -18.20 27.57 29.24
CA GLY A 285 -18.46 28.93 29.72
C GLY A 285 -19.63 29.65 29.01
N THR A 286 -20.38 28.97 28.14
CA THR A 286 -21.61 29.53 27.55
C THR A 286 -22.68 29.66 28.63
N ALA A 287 -23.31 30.83 28.75
CA ALA A 287 -24.42 31.01 29.68
C ALA A 287 -25.61 30.13 29.26
N ILE A 288 -26.23 29.43 30.21
CA ILE A 288 -27.35 28.53 29.92
C ILE A 288 -28.57 29.26 29.32
N SER A 289 -28.75 30.54 29.63
CA SER A 289 -29.78 31.41 29.04
C SER A 289 -29.62 31.58 27.53
N ASP A 290 -28.40 31.44 27.01
CA ASP A 290 -28.08 31.61 25.59
C ASP A 290 -28.23 30.30 24.81
N ILE A 291 -28.45 29.18 25.51
CA ILE A 291 -28.67 27.86 24.91
C ILE A 291 -30.18 27.62 24.80
N PRO A 292 -30.77 27.74 23.60
CA PRO A 292 -32.21 27.58 23.42
C PRO A 292 -32.64 26.13 23.65
N ILE A 293 -33.86 25.98 24.17
CA ILE A 293 -34.52 24.67 24.28
C ILE A 293 -34.80 24.15 22.87
N VAL A 294 -34.35 22.94 22.58
CA VAL A 294 -34.66 22.24 21.33
C VAL A 294 -36.06 21.66 21.44
N ARG A 295 -37.02 22.40 20.89
CA ARG A 295 -38.46 22.05 20.93
C ARG A 295 -38.87 21.02 19.89
N LYS A 296 -38.28 21.09 18.68
CA LYS A 296 -38.49 20.07 17.66
C LYS A 296 -37.57 18.89 17.98
N SER A 297 -38.16 17.76 18.35
CA SER A 297 -37.40 16.56 18.68
C SER A 297 -36.52 16.13 17.49
N PRO A 298 -35.25 15.78 17.71
CA PRO A 298 -34.29 15.39 16.66
C PRO A 298 -34.54 13.95 16.19
N ASN A 299 -35.75 13.68 15.68
CA ASN A 299 -36.16 12.35 15.26
C ASN A 299 -35.41 11.92 13.98
N LEU A 300 -35.03 10.64 13.91
CA LEU A 300 -34.21 10.09 12.84
C LEU A 300 -35.02 9.11 12.01
N PHE A 301 -34.84 9.10 10.70
CA PHE A 301 -35.32 8.01 9.88
C PHE A 301 -34.41 6.80 10.15
N MET A 302 -34.96 5.73 10.69
CA MET A 302 -34.20 4.55 11.06
C MET A 302 -34.95 3.30 10.66
N PHE A 303 -34.25 2.33 10.05
CA PHE A 303 -34.86 1.11 9.52
C PHE A 303 -33.99 -0.12 9.76
N ASP A 304 -34.65 -1.25 9.95
CA ASP A 304 -34.02 -2.56 10.02
C ASP A 304 -33.95 -3.16 8.61
N TYR A 305 -32.73 -3.28 8.08
CA TYR A 305 -32.51 -3.75 6.71
C TYR A 305 -33.05 -5.16 6.49
N LEU A 306 -33.02 -6.04 7.51
CA LEU A 306 -33.57 -7.39 7.41
C LEU A 306 -35.09 -7.37 7.26
N GLN A 307 -35.77 -6.45 7.94
CA GLN A 307 -37.22 -6.29 7.80
C GLN A 307 -37.59 -5.63 6.48
N LEU A 308 -36.78 -4.68 5.99
CA LEU A 308 -36.96 -4.13 4.64
C LEU A 308 -36.90 -5.22 3.57
N GLN A 309 -35.93 -6.13 3.66
CA GLN A 309 -35.85 -7.28 2.76
C GLN A 309 -37.04 -8.23 2.91
N ARG A 310 -37.43 -8.56 4.14
CA ARG A 310 -38.55 -9.47 4.43
C ARG A 310 -39.87 -8.99 3.83
N PHE A 311 -40.14 -7.69 3.91
CA PHE A 311 -41.38 -7.08 3.41
C PHE A 311 -41.23 -6.44 2.03
N ASN A 312 -40.13 -6.72 1.32
CA ASN A 312 -39.86 -6.25 -0.04
C ASN A 312 -39.96 -4.71 -0.21
N ILE A 313 -39.45 -3.97 0.78
CA ILE A 313 -39.38 -2.51 0.78
C ILE A 313 -38.02 -2.09 0.21
N ASN A 314 -38.03 -1.25 -0.82
CA ASN A 314 -36.83 -0.78 -1.49
C ASN A 314 -36.12 0.32 -0.68
N PRO A 315 -34.87 0.13 -0.21
CA PRO A 315 -34.16 1.14 0.57
C PRO A 315 -33.97 2.48 -0.16
N ASN A 316 -33.96 2.48 -1.49
CA ASN A 316 -33.80 3.69 -2.30
C ASN A 316 -35.06 4.57 -2.35
N GLU A 317 -36.22 4.05 -1.92
CA GLU A 317 -37.48 4.80 -1.85
C GLU A 317 -37.69 5.47 -0.47
N LEU A 318 -36.77 5.22 0.47
CA LEU A 318 -36.77 5.82 1.79
C LEU A 318 -35.99 7.16 1.77
N PRO A 319 -36.21 8.06 2.74
CA PRO A 319 -35.49 9.33 2.83
C PRO A 319 -33.96 9.18 2.80
N GLU A 320 -33.24 10.11 2.16
CA GLU A 320 -31.78 10.02 2.00
C GLU A 320 -31.00 10.03 3.32
N ASP A 321 -31.55 10.64 4.38
CA ASP A 321 -30.99 10.70 5.73
C ASP A 321 -31.34 9.46 6.59
N SER A 322 -31.81 8.38 5.96
CA SER A 322 -32.16 7.12 6.63
C SER A 322 -30.93 6.37 7.15
N ILE A 323 -31.01 5.94 8.41
CA ILE A 323 -30.02 5.09 9.06
C ILE A 323 -30.49 3.65 8.99
N PHE A 324 -29.70 2.79 8.36
CA PHE A 324 -29.97 1.36 8.27
C PHE A 324 -29.17 0.59 9.32
N ILE A 325 -29.85 -0.21 10.12
CA ILE A 325 -29.21 -1.23 10.95
C ILE A 325 -29.31 -2.60 10.28
N ASN A 326 -28.44 -3.52 10.67
CA ASN A 326 -28.38 -4.88 10.10
C ASN A 326 -28.16 -4.91 8.58
N GLU A 327 -27.61 -3.85 7.97
CA GLU A 327 -27.22 -3.86 6.56
C GLU A 327 -26.11 -4.91 6.37
N PRO A 328 -26.28 -5.88 5.47
CA PRO A 328 -25.25 -6.87 5.22
C PRO A 328 -23.99 -6.16 4.73
N ILE A 329 -22.89 -6.38 5.43
CA ILE A 329 -21.60 -5.82 5.04
C ILE A 329 -21.23 -6.43 3.69
N SER A 330 -21.29 -5.63 2.64
CA SER A 330 -20.82 -6.07 1.33
C SER A 330 -19.32 -6.36 1.42
N LEU A 331 -18.93 -7.63 1.28
CA LEU A 331 -17.52 -8.06 1.27
C LEU A 331 -16.72 -7.26 0.24
N TYR A 332 -17.34 -6.90 -0.89
CA TYR A 332 -16.74 -6.01 -1.87
C TYR A 332 -16.52 -4.60 -1.33
N LYS A 333 -17.51 -3.96 -0.69
CA LYS A 333 -17.33 -2.63 -0.07
C LYS A 333 -16.25 -2.66 1.00
N GLN A 334 -16.26 -3.67 1.87
CA GLN A 334 -15.32 -3.81 2.98
C GLN A 334 -13.87 -4.06 2.51
N TYR A 335 -13.70 -4.93 1.50
CA TYR A 335 -12.38 -5.39 1.04
C TYR A 335 -12.02 -4.89 -0.37
N LYS A 336 -12.62 -3.77 -0.83
CA LYS A 336 -12.42 -3.24 -2.19
C LYS A 336 -10.95 -3.14 -2.56
N TYR A 337 -10.16 -2.48 -1.71
CA TYR A 337 -8.72 -2.28 -1.95
C TYR A 337 -7.93 -3.60 -1.90
N LEU A 338 -8.29 -4.52 -0.99
CA LEU A 338 -7.66 -5.83 -0.90
C LEU A 338 -7.89 -6.65 -2.17
N ILE A 339 -9.14 -6.70 -2.65
CA ILE A 339 -9.51 -7.40 -3.90
C ILE A 339 -8.71 -6.84 -5.08
N TRP A 340 -8.68 -5.51 -5.24
CA TRP A 340 -7.92 -4.87 -6.31
C TRP A 340 -6.40 -5.08 -6.19
N SER A 341 -5.87 -5.12 -4.96
CA SER A 341 -4.44 -5.42 -4.74
C SER A 341 -4.08 -6.85 -5.16
N ILE A 342 -4.94 -7.84 -4.84
CA ILE A 342 -4.76 -9.24 -5.23
C ILE A 342 -4.83 -9.38 -6.75
N ILE A 343 -5.82 -8.75 -7.39
CA ILE A 343 -5.96 -8.74 -8.86
C ILE A 343 -4.69 -8.15 -9.51
N THR A 344 -4.16 -7.06 -8.96
CA THR A 344 -2.95 -6.42 -9.46
C THR A 344 -1.73 -7.34 -9.32
N ILE A 345 -1.56 -8.00 -8.16
CA ILE A 345 -0.46 -8.94 -7.92
C ILE A 345 -0.55 -10.12 -8.89
N ILE A 346 -1.73 -10.72 -9.06
CA ILE A 346 -1.94 -11.83 -10.01
C ILE A 346 -1.58 -11.38 -11.42
N THR A 347 -1.95 -10.16 -11.81
CA THR A 347 -1.63 -9.62 -13.13
C THR A 347 -0.11 -9.44 -13.32
N ILE A 348 0.58 -8.89 -12.32
CA ILE A 348 2.04 -8.72 -12.33
C ILE A 348 2.75 -10.08 -12.42
N LEU A 349 2.34 -11.04 -11.58
CA LEU A 349 2.91 -12.39 -11.60
C LEU A 349 2.68 -13.07 -12.96
N THR A 350 1.50 -12.89 -13.56
CA THR A 350 1.20 -13.43 -14.89
C THR A 350 2.14 -12.85 -15.95
N VAL A 351 2.33 -11.53 -15.95
CA VAL A 351 3.27 -10.85 -16.85
C VAL A 351 4.71 -11.32 -16.62
N LEU A 352 5.12 -11.47 -15.36
CA LEU A 352 6.45 -11.97 -14.98
C LEU A 352 6.68 -13.39 -15.51
N VAL A 353 5.72 -14.29 -15.33
CA VAL A 353 5.80 -15.68 -15.82
C VAL A 353 5.93 -15.72 -17.34
N PHE A 354 5.14 -14.91 -18.06
CA PHE A 354 5.26 -14.79 -19.51
C PHE A 354 6.63 -14.26 -19.94
N SER A 355 7.12 -13.21 -19.28
CA SER A 355 8.44 -12.63 -19.53
C SER A 355 9.58 -13.64 -19.31
N LEU A 356 9.57 -14.36 -18.19
CA LEU A 356 10.54 -15.40 -17.87
C LEU A 356 10.51 -16.53 -18.90
N THR A 357 9.31 -16.97 -19.30
CA THR A 357 9.14 -18.00 -20.32
C THR A 357 9.72 -17.55 -21.67
N ALA A 358 9.48 -16.31 -22.08
CA ALA A 358 10.07 -15.74 -23.28
C ALA A 358 11.60 -15.64 -23.20
N ASN A 359 12.13 -15.23 -22.04
CA ASN A 359 13.57 -15.14 -21.79
C ASN A 359 14.25 -16.52 -21.86
N ILE A 360 13.67 -17.53 -21.21
CA ILE A 360 14.15 -18.92 -21.26
C ILE A 360 14.16 -19.44 -22.70
N ARG A 361 13.08 -19.22 -23.47
CA ARG A 361 13.03 -19.61 -24.89
C ARG A 361 14.09 -18.91 -25.73
N LYS A 362 14.32 -17.61 -25.51
CA LYS A 362 15.38 -16.86 -26.19
C LYS A 362 16.76 -17.40 -25.86
N ARG A 363 17.01 -17.71 -24.58
CA ARG A 363 18.29 -18.27 -24.12
C ARG A 363 18.58 -19.64 -24.76
N ILE A 364 17.60 -20.55 -24.77
CA ILE A 364 17.75 -21.88 -25.41
C ILE A 364 18.06 -21.74 -26.91
N LYS A 365 17.47 -20.76 -27.59
CA LYS A 365 17.77 -20.50 -29.01
C LYS A 365 19.21 -20.03 -29.22
N LEU A 366 19.67 -19.06 -28.41
CA LEU A 366 21.04 -18.55 -28.47
C LEU A 366 22.08 -19.62 -28.14
N GLU A 367 21.82 -20.48 -27.15
CA GLU A 367 22.72 -21.59 -26.81
C GLU A 367 22.86 -22.58 -27.97
N LYS A 368 21.77 -22.87 -28.70
CA LYS A 368 21.83 -23.72 -29.90
C LYS A 368 22.63 -23.06 -31.04
N GLU A 369 22.40 -21.78 -31.30
CA GLU A 369 23.16 -21.05 -32.33
C GLU A 369 24.65 -21.00 -32.01
N LEU A 370 25.00 -20.78 -30.74
CA LEU A 370 26.38 -20.78 -30.24
C LEU A 370 27.05 -22.13 -30.45
N LEU A 371 26.35 -23.23 -30.16
CA LEU A 371 26.89 -24.59 -30.33
C LEU A 371 27.22 -24.88 -31.79
N ILE A 372 26.33 -24.52 -32.72
CA ILE A 372 26.56 -24.67 -34.16
C ILE A 372 27.78 -23.87 -34.61
N HIS A 373 27.92 -22.62 -34.16
CA HIS A 373 29.08 -21.79 -34.51
C HIS A 373 30.38 -22.35 -33.93
N LYS A 374 30.33 -22.92 -32.72
CA LYS A 374 31.49 -23.55 -32.09
C LYS A 374 31.96 -24.77 -32.89
N GLU A 375 31.05 -25.65 -33.29
CA GLU A 375 31.38 -26.82 -34.13
C GLU A 375 31.97 -26.40 -35.49
N GLN A 376 31.42 -25.35 -36.11
CA GLN A 376 31.97 -24.79 -37.36
C GLN A 376 33.40 -24.24 -37.16
N LEU A 377 33.64 -23.51 -36.08
CA LEU A 377 34.96 -22.97 -35.76
C LEU A 377 35.98 -24.08 -35.47
N GLU A 378 35.60 -25.09 -34.68
CA GLU A 378 36.48 -26.24 -34.42
C GLU A 378 36.82 -26.99 -35.71
N GLY A 379 35.84 -27.17 -36.61
CA GLY A 379 36.07 -27.74 -37.94
C GLY A 379 37.06 -26.92 -38.78
N LEU A 380 36.87 -25.60 -38.83
CA LEU A 380 37.74 -24.69 -39.58
C LEU A 380 39.16 -24.63 -39.01
N VAL A 381 39.29 -24.57 -37.68
CA VAL A 381 40.59 -24.59 -36.99
C VAL A 381 41.32 -25.90 -37.30
N LYS A 382 40.63 -27.04 -37.22
CA LYS A 382 41.22 -28.34 -37.57
C LYS A 382 41.72 -28.36 -39.02
N GLN A 383 40.90 -27.88 -39.96
CA GLN A 383 41.28 -27.78 -41.37
C GLN A 383 42.51 -26.90 -41.57
N ARG A 384 42.55 -25.70 -40.99
CA ARG A 384 43.70 -24.79 -41.07
C ARG A 384 44.95 -25.37 -40.44
N THR A 385 44.80 -26.10 -39.34
CA THR A 385 45.95 -26.74 -38.66
C THR A 385 46.56 -27.84 -39.53
N THR A 386 45.74 -28.64 -40.22
CA THR A 386 46.21 -29.64 -41.18
C THR A 386 46.89 -28.96 -42.39
N GLU A 387 46.27 -27.95 -42.98
CA GLU A 387 46.85 -27.19 -44.10
C GLU A 387 48.21 -26.58 -43.73
N LEU A 388 48.33 -25.98 -42.54
CA LEU A 388 49.59 -25.42 -42.04
C LEU A 388 50.66 -26.49 -41.78
N ALA A 389 50.27 -27.69 -41.33
CA ALA A 389 51.20 -28.79 -41.14
C ALA A 389 51.79 -29.24 -42.50
N ASP A 390 50.93 -29.44 -43.50
CA ASP A 390 51.35 -29.86 -44.85
C ASP A 390 52.28 -28.83 -45.51
N VAL A 391 51.95 -27.53 -45.38
CA VAL A 391 52.79 -26.44 -45.89
C VAL A 391 54.14 -26.40 -45.19
N ASN A 392 54.18 -26.60 -43.87
CA ASN A 392 55.44 -26.63 -43.11
C ASN A 392 56.32 -27.83 -43.49
N GLU A 393 55.74 -29.02 -43.68
CA GLU A 393 56.50 -30.19 -44.13
C GLU A 393 57.09 -29.97 -45.52
N THR A 394 56.30 -29.42 -46.44
CA THR A 394 56.76 -29.07 -47.79
C THR A 394 57.89 -28.04 -47.75
N LEU A 395 57.78 -27.02 -46.90
CA LEU A 395 58.80 -26.00 -46.72
C LEU A 395 60.11 -26.62 -46.21
N ARG A 396 60.05 -27.43 -45.16
CA ARG A 396 61.22 -28.11 -44.59
C ARG A 396 61.90 -29.05 -45.60
N TYR A 397 61.11 -29.76 -46.41
CA TYR A 397 61.64 -30.61 -47.47
C TYR A 397 62.40 -29.79 -48.53
N ASN A 398 61.83 -28.66 -48.98
CA ASN A 398 62.48 -27.79 -49.96
C ASN A 398 63.75 -27.14 -49.40
N GLU A 399 63.76 -26.72 -48.14
CA GLU A 399 64.94 -26.17 -47.47
C GLU A 399 66.08 -27.19 -47.40
N ALA A 400 65.77 -28.45 -47.03
CA ALA A 400 66.74 -29.52 -47.00
C ALA A 400 67.32 -29.81 -48.39
N LEU A 401 66.46 -29.88 -49.42
CA LEU A 401 66.87 -30.12 -50.80
C LEU A 401 67.79 -29.01 -51.34
N LEU A 402 67.50 -27.74 -51.04
CA LEU A 402 68.35 -26.61 -51.43
C LEU A 402 69.73 -26.69 -50.78
N LYS A 403 69.79 -27.05 -49.50
CA LYS A 403 71.05 -27.22 -48.78
C LYS A 403 71.91 -28.35 -49.37
N ASP A 404 71.30 -29.50 -49.67
CA ASP A 404 72.00 -30.63 -50.28
C ASP A 404 72.55 -30.27 -51.68
N ALA A 405 71.77 -29.54 -52.48
CA ALA A 405 72.20 -29.07 -53.79
C ALA A 405 73.41 -28.12 -53.72
N GLN A 406 73.42 -27.18 -52.76
CA GLN A 406 74.54 -26.26 -52.53
C GLN A 406 75.82 -27.00 -52.13
N LYS A 407 75.70 -27.98 -51.22
CA LYS A 407 76.82 -28.79 -50.77
C LYS A 407 77.43 -29.63 -51.89
N LEU A 408 76.59 -30.29 -52.71
CA LEU A 408 77.04 -31.08 -53.85
C LEU A 408 77.76 -30.23 -54.91
N ALA A 409 77.29 -29.00 -55.14
CA ALA A 409 77.91 -28.09 -56.10
C ALA A 409 79.21 -27.44 -55.59
N LYS A 410 79.62 -27.71 -54.33
CA LYS A 410 80.68 -26.98 -53.60
C LYS A 410 80.50 -25.46 -53.76
N LEU A 411 79.25 -25.02 -53.62
CA LEU A 411 78.82 -23.66 -53.91
C LEU A 411 78.34 -23.00 -52.63
N GLY A 412 79.12 -22.06 -52.14
CA GLY A 412 78.74 -21.22 -51.03
C GLY A 412 78.11 -19.92 -51.50
N HIS A 413 77.26 -19.29 -50.69
CA HIS A 413 76.77 -17.95 -50.96
C HIS A 413 77.29 -16.95 -49.92
N TYR A 414 77.34 -15.68 -50.30
CA TYR A 414 77.66 -14.59 -49.39
C TYR A 414 76.75 -13.39 -49.60
N ILE A 415 76.68 -12.58 -48.55
CA ILE A 415 76.09 -11.25 -48.58
C ILE A 415 77.14 -10.33 -47.98
N PHE A 416 77.79 -9.52 -48.82
CA PHE A 416 78.68 -8.46 -48.38
C PHE A 416 77.91 -7.16 -48.28
N ASN A 417 77.85 -6.59 -47.08
CA ASN A 417 77.29 -5.27 -46.85
C ASN A 417 78.41 -4.23 -46.97
N ILE A 418 78.31 -3.40 -48.02
CA ILE A 418 79.35 -2.46 -48.42
C ILE A 418 79.43 -1.28 -47.44
N GLN A 419 78.29 -0.90 -46.85
CA GLN A 419 78.21 0.24 -45.93
C GLN A 419 78.82 -0.06 -44.56
N THR A 420 78.66 -1.30 -44.09
CA THR A 420 79.14 -1.74 -42.77
C THR A 420 80.48 -2.48 -42.85
N ASP A 421 81.05 -2.61 -44.05
CA ASP A 421 82.26 -3.39 -44.34
C ASP A 421 82.22 -4.79 -43.70
N SER A 422 81.09 -5.50 -43.88
CA SER A 422 80.88 -6.79 -43.25
C SER A 422 80.23 -7.78 -44.21
N TRP A 423 80.72 -9.00 -44.30
CA TRP A 423 80.09 -10.07 -45.06
C TRP A 423 79.54 -11.18 -44.17
N GLN A 424 78.53 -11.85 -44.69
CA GLN A 424 77.96 -13.08 -44.17
C GLN A 424 78.08 -14.15 -45.23
N SER A 425 78.25 -15.38 -44.81
CA SER A 425 78.52 -16.53 -45.67
C SER A 425 77.60 -17.68 -45.29
N SER A 426 77.29 -18.52 -46.26
CA SER A 426 76.65 -19.80 -45.98
C SER A 426 77.65 -20.74 -45.27
N PRO A 427 77.16 -21.74 -44.51
CA PRO A 427 78.02 -22.76 -43.91
C PRO A 427 78.96 -23.43 -44.92
N GLU A 428 78.47 -23.67 -46.13
CA GLU A 428 79.24 -24.26 -47.23
C GLU A 428 80.37 -23.34 -47.68
N LEU A 429 80.15 -22.02 -47.72
CA LEU A 429 81.23 -21.07 -48.02
C LEU A 429 82.29 -21.02 -46.92
N ASN A 430 81.89 -21.16 -45.65
CA ASN A 430 82.82 -21.25 -44.53
C ASN A 430 83.71 -22.48 -44.64
N GLU A 431 83.16 -23.61 -45.10
CA GLU A 431 83.94 -24.82 -45.40
C GLU A 431 84.92 -24.60 -46.56
N ILE A 432 84.51 -23.94 -47.66
CA ILE A 432 85.38 -23.63 -48.81
C ILE A 432 86.58 -22.77 -48.39
N PHE A 433 86.33 -21.75 -47.57
CA PHE A 433 87.36 -20.83 -47.05
C PHE A 433 88.19 -21.41 -45.89
N GLY A 434 87.75 -22.51 -45.28
CA GLY A 434 88.41 -23.09 -44.12
C GLY A 434 88.30 -22.22 -42.86
N ILE A 435 87.21 -21.47 -42.71
CA ILE A 435 87.00 -20.56 -41.58
C ILE A 435 85.96 -21.11 -40.60
N ASP A 436 85.78 -20.45 -39.45
CA ASP A 436 84.75 -20.77 -38.46
C ASP A 436 83.91 -19.52 -38.13
N GLU A 437 82.92 -19.69 -37.25
CA GLU A 437 81.98 -18.63 -36.87
C GLU A 437 82.63 -17.41 -36.17
N ASN A 438 83.88 -17.54 -35.69
CA ASN A 438 84.62 -16.47 -35.03
C ASN A 438 85.58 -15.73 -35.97
N TYR A 439 85.63 -16.11 -37.25
CA TYR A 439 86.46 -15.42 -38.23
C TYR A 439 85.95 -13.99 -38.44
N GLU A 440 86.85 -13.00 -38.43
CA GLU A 440 86.48 -11.63 -38.76
C GLU A 440 85.92 -11.59 -40.19
N THR A 441 84.74 -11.03 -40.40
CA THR A 441 84.10 -11.01 -41.73
C THR A 441 84.03 -9.60 -42.31
N ASN A 442 85.17 -8.93 -42.47
CA ASN A 442 85.27 -7.65 -43.17
C ASN A 442 86.02 -7.79 -44.50
N LEU A 443 86.06 -6.74 -45.32
CA LEU A 443 86.71 -6.85 -46.62
C LEU A 443 88.22 -7.14 -46.49
N ALA A 444 88.88 -6.59 -45.47
CA ALA A 444 90.29 -6.85 -45.21
C ALA A 444 90.56 -8.33 -44.87
N SER A 445 89.64 -9.00 -44.17
CA SER A 445 89.76 -10.42 -43.85
C SER A 445 89.54 -11.30 -45.07
N TRP A 446 88.63 -10.94 -45.98
CA TRP A 446 88.49 -11.65 -47.26
C TRP A 446 89.79 -11.60 -48.07
N PHE A 447 90.48 -10.45 -48.14
CA PHE A 447 91.79 -10.37 -48.79
C PHE A 447 92.87 -11.23 -48.11
N LYS A 448 92.76 -11.53 -46.80
CA LYS A 448 93.67 -12.49 -46.15
C LYS A 448 93.48 -13.91 -46.67
N ILE A 449 92.25 -14.28 -47.04
CA ILE A 449 91.88 -15.58 -47.64
C ILE A 449 92.35 -15.66 -49.11
N VAL A 450 92.28 -14.56 -49.85
CA VAL A 450 92.81 -14.48 -51.23
C VAL A 450 94.32 -14.74 -51.24
N HIS A 451 94.78 -15.58 -52.17
CA HIS A 451 96.20 -15.92 -52.34
C HIS A 451 97.05 -14.65 -52.55
N PRO A 452 98.22 -14.50 -51.89
CA PRO A 452 99.05 -13.29 -51.97
C PRO A 452 99.25 -12.75 -53.39
N ASP A 453 99.56 -13.62 -54.35
CA ASP A 453 99.78 -13.26 -55.76
C ASP A 453 98.54 -12.68 -56.47
N HIS A 454 97.34 -12.95 -55.94
CA HIS A 454 96.07 -12.48 -56.52
C HIS A 454 95.49 -11.27 -55.76
N ARG A 455 96.02 -10.90 -54.58
CA ARG A 455 95.41 -9.86 -53.72
C ARG A 455 95.31 -8.50 -54.40
N GLU A 456 96.42 -8.00 -54.95
CA GLU A 456 96.47 -6.68 -55.60
C GLU A 456 95.55 -6.64 -56.84
N ALA A 457 95.57 -7.71 -57.64
CA ALA A 457 94.70 -7.85 -58.81
C ALA A 457 93.21 -7.96 -58.45
N MET A 458 92.87 -8.61 -57.33
CA MET A 458 91.49 -8.74 -56.84
C MET A 458 91.00 -7.45 -56.17
N GLN A 459 91.86 -6.73 -55.46
CA GLN A 459 91.52 -5.45 -54.84
C GLN A 459 91.20 -4.40 -55.90
N ASN A 460 92.07 -4.27 -56.92
CA ASN A 460 91.82 -3.36 -58.03
C ASN A 460 90.57 -3.74 -58.82
N TYR A 461 90.32 -5.04 -59.02
CA TYR A 461 89.10 -5.51 -59.70
C TYR A 461 87.83 -5.20 -58.91
N LEU A 462 87.79 -5.53 -57.62
CA LEU A 462 86.63 -5.25 -56.78
C LEU A 462 86.35 -3.74 -56.69
N GLN A 463 87.38 -2.91 -56.48
CA GLN A 463 87.20 -1.48 -56.31
C GLN A 463 86.86 -0.76 -57.63
N ASN A 464 87.65 -0.99 -58.68
CA ASN A 464 87.59 -0.17 -59.90
C ASN A 464 86.63 -0.76 -60.94
N GLU A 465 86.50 -2.08 -61.04
CA GLU A 465 85.64 -2.72 -62.05
C GLU A 465 84.25 -3.03 -61.48
N ILE A 466 84.18 -3.54 -60.24
CA ILE A 466 82.89 -3.96 -59.66
C ILE A 466 82.18 -2.80 -58.98
N ILE A 467 82.80 -2.17 -57.97
CA ILE A 467 82.14 -1.11 -57.20
C ILE A 467 82.01 0.18 -58.00
N THR A 468 83.10 0.64 -58.64
CA THR A 468 83.12 1.95 -59.33
C THR A 468 82.32 1.93 -60.65
N LYS A 469 82.48 0.89 -61.48
CA LYS A 469 81.73 0.74 -62.75
C LYS A 469 80.40 0.01 -62.57
N GLN A 470 80.06 -0.43 -61.36
CA GLN A 470 78.83 -1.16 -61.01
C GLN A 470 78.55 -2.36 -61.93
N THR A 471 79.58 -3.16 -62.21
CA THR A 471 79.46 -4.37 -63.04
C THR A 471 79.30 -5.62 -62.17
N LYS A 472 78.90 -6.75 -62.78
CA LYS A 472 78.81 -8.02 -62.05
C LYS A 472 80.20 -8.54 -61.73
N PHE A 473 80.40 -9.00 -60.49
CA PHE A 473 81.61 -9.70 -60.13
C PHE A 473 81.57 -11.09 -60.75
N ASP A 474 82.59 -11.40 -61.55
CA ASP A 474 82.75 -12.69 -62.19
C ASP A 474 84.24 -12.93 -62.39
N LYS A 475 84.83 -13.72 -61.49
CA LYS A 475 86.27 -13.93 -61.52
C LYS A 475 86.70 -15.25 -60.90
N ASN A 476 87.64 -15.90 -61.59
CA ASN A 476 88.40 -17.02 -61.06
C ASN A 476 89.65 -16.50 -60.37
N TYR A 477 89.87 -16.92 -59.13
CA TYR A 477 91.05 -16.53 -58.37
C TYR A 477 91.44 -17.61 -57.36
N LYS A 478 92.71 -17.58 -56.94
CA LYS A 478 93.20 -18.49 -55.92
C LYS A 478 92.91 -17.96 -54.52
N ILE A 479 92.51 -18.86 -53.65
CA ILE A 479 92.45 -18.65 -52.20
C ILE A 479 93.36 -19.64 -51.49
N ILE A 480 93.68 -19.33 -50.24
CA ILE A 480 94.34 -20.25 -49.32
C ILE A 480 93.31 -20.66 -48.28
N ASP A 481 93.04 -21.96 -48.19
CA ASP A 481 92.21 -22.52 -47.13
C ASP A 481 92.81 -22.14 -45.76
N PHE A 482 92.01 -21.47 -44.93
CA PHE A 482 92.53 -20.91 -43.70
C PHE A 482 92.92 -21.99 -42.67
N LYS A 483 92.30 -23.18 -42.73
CA LYS A 483 92.59 -24.34 -41.88
C LYS A 483 93.71 -25.21 -42.44
N THR A 484 93.60 -25.66 -43.69
CA THR A 484 94.53 -26.64 -44.27
C THR A 484 95.77 -26.01 -44.90
N LYS A 485 95.73 -24.70 -45.17
CA LYS A 485 96.76 -23.95 -45.92
C LYS A 485 96.95 -24.41 -47.36
N GLU A 486 96.03 -25.21 -47.88
CA GLU A 486 96.02 -25.64 -49.28
C GLU A 486 95.56 -24.50 -50.19
N GLU A 487 96.12 -24.45 -51.40
CA GLU A 487 95.66 -23.55 -52.45
C GLU A 487 94.41 -24.12 -53.12
N LYS A 488 93.37 -23.30 -53.27
CA LYS A 488 92.15 -23.65 -53.99
C LYS A 488 91.86 -22.61 -55.07
N TRP A 489 91.35 -23.05 -56.22
CA TRP A 489 90.76 -22.15 -57.20
C TRP A 489 89.28 -21.98 -56.90
N VAL A 490 88.83 -20.73 -56.85
CA VAL A 490 87.42 -20.42 -56.68
C VAL A 490 86.90 -19.55 -57.82
N HIS A 491 85.65 -19.79 -58.20
CA HIS A 491 84.88 -18.93 -59.08
C HIS A 491 83.94 -18.10 -58.23
N GLY A 492 84.23 -16.81 -58.11
CA GLY A 492 83.33 -15.87 -57.46
C GLY A 492 82.40 -15.23 -58.48
N LEU A 493 81.10 -15.30 -58.19
CA LEU A 493 80.05 -14.55 -58.85
C LEU A 493 79.42 -13.59 -57.84
N GLY A 494 78.98 -12.43 -58.29
CA GLY A 494 78.25 -11.52 -57.42
C GLY A 494 77.56 -10.37 -58.14
N GLU A 495 76.41 -9.99 -57.60
CA GLU A 495 75.60 -8.89 -58.07
C GLU A 495 75.45 -7.83 -56.98
N LEU A 496 75.59 -6.57 -57.37
CA LEU A 496 75.35 -5.44 -56.49
C LEU A 496 73.83 -5.22 -56.37
N LYS A 497 73.37 -5.01 -55.15
CA LYS A 497 72.09 -4.41 -54.84
C LYS A 497 72.31 -2.96 -54.49
N ASN A 498 71.62 -2.10 -55.21
CA ASN A 498 71.68 -0.66 -55.03
C ASN A 498 70.50 -0.18 -54.18
N ASP A 499 70.66 0.96 -53.53
CA ASP A 499 69.55 1.69 -52.93
C ASP A 499 68.71 2.43 -54.00
N GLU A 500 67.63 3.09 -53.55
CA GLU A 500 66.73 3.87 -54.42
C GLU A 500 67.44 5.03 -55.16
N THR A 501 68.66 5.39 -54.75
CA THR A 501 69.48 6.46 -55.35
C THR A 501 70.57 5.96 -56.29
N GLY A 502 70.69 4.64 -56.47
CA GLY A 502 71.65 4.00 -57.38
C GLY A 502 73.03 3.73 -56.76
N ASN A 503 73.19 3.88 -55.44
CA ASN A 503 74.45 3.57 -54.76
C ASN A 503 74.48 2.10 -54.32
N PRO A 504 75.62 1.39 -54.48
CA PRO A 504 75.73 -0.01 -54.09
C PRO A 504 75.73 -0.16 -52.57
N ILE A 505 74.74 -0.87 -52.02
CA ILE A 505 74.59 -1.09 -50.57
C ILE A 505 74.98 -2.49 -50.13
N LYS A 506 74.73 -3.49 -50.98
CA LYS A 506 75.05 -4.89 -50.71
C LYS A 506 75.54 -5.55 -51.97
N MET A 507 76.30 -6.62 -51.80
CA MET A 507 76.70 -7.50 -52.86
C MET A 507 76.30 -8.91 -52.44
N LEU A 508 75.49 -9.57 -53.25
CA LEU A 508 75.09 -10.95 -53.02
C LEU A 508 75.69 -11.79 -54.11
N GLY A 509 76.28 -12.90 -53.73
CA GLY A 509 77.01 -13.70 -54.68
C GLY A 509 77.22 -15.11 -54.22
N THR A 510 77.84 -15.88 -55.10
CA THR A 510 78.22 -17.26 -54.85
C THR A 510 79.70 -17.42 -55.08
N ILE A 511 80.32 -18.33 -54.35
CA ILE A 511 81.71 -18.72 -54.54
C ILE A 511 81.73 -20.23 -54.64
N GLN A 512 82.23 -20.72 -55.77
CA GLN A 512 82.34 -22.14 -56.06
C GLN A 512 83.80 -22.57 -55.96
N ASP A 513 84.07 -23.71 -55.31
CA ASP A 513 85.36 -24.37 -55.42
C ASP A 513 85.46 -25.07 -56.80
N ILE A 514 86.36 -24.55 -57.63
CA ILE A 514 86.63 -25.04 -59.00
C ILE A 514 88.04 -25.63 -59.11
N THR A 515 88.67 -26.01 -57.99
CA THR A 515 90.04 -26.56 -57.96
C THR A 515 90.21 -27.80 -58.84
N GLU A 516 89.17 -28.62 -58.98
CA GLU A 516 89.18 -29.82 -59.84
C GLU A 516 88.93 -29.51 -61.33
N GLN A 517 88.60 -28.26 -61.68
CA GLN A 517 88.22 -27.83 -63.04
C GLN A 517 89.31 -27.00 -63.75
N VAL A 518 90.45 -26.71 -63.08
CA VAL A 518 91.52 -25.81 -63.54
C VAL A 518 92.86 -26.51 -63.66
#